data_AF-A0A534I3I3-F1
#
_entry.id   AF-A0A534I3I3-F1
#
_cell.length_a   1.000
_cell.length_b   1.000
_cell.length_c   1.000
_cell.angle_alpha   90.00
_cell.angle_beta   90.00
_cell.angle_gamma   90.00
#
_symmetry.space_group_name_H-M   'P 1'
#
loop_
_entity.id
_entity.type
_entity.pdbx_description
1 polymer ?
#
loop_
_entity_poly.entity_id
_entity_poly.type
_entity_poly.pdbx_seq_one_letter_code
_entity_poly.pdbx_strand_id
1 'polypeptide(L)'
;MAVAPLGRRHPPPRPTDGGIPLNPLSLIVLLGSAGDAWILALVAIRGRRRWLQATFAACTLAFLINGAAFVGTTEGLWSQTPEDVLLGILLLSHALTAILVLGLIHGEALPRKRAAAFLLLVPVPVLTFLAPSQGWTAATAFDETVLGGFLVLCFGIALAEAIYARSASPMFAPHAFWIAVGMVALIIGGPVYTYELLILGLAPLAGANVAVPVGLACFARVALQTRPFPVRPKVARGRTTAGTVRSADAILFDEARPKYALRVAHEEAQANRPTLIVKRRPPPITMSGASFAAIEGGRHAAERTLTTASDFLTTAPGGLVVLEDLADLSALSGWRSVREALVRLRHLARGTASTAIVCPSRLTESERKSLADLAFATWTLPDPATEIVAILGQSFGSGAGRLVDSFCRGHGLRRDELTTDHVPALLAFLSRALGDLTGVVSDAAAHGLRVQFEAAGSVLRSFASQRAEEVARGKWPSRKAIQEETDLLVTAKEYWKGREMEELFAAADAVLEREPLYERARVVFVEQLG
;
A
#
# COMPACT_ATOMS: atom_id res chain seq x y z
N MET A 1 -1.19 -38.72 85.88
CA MET A 1 -2.63 -39.06 85.93
C MET A 1 -3.41 -37.80 86.33
N ALA A 2 -4.61 -37.63 85.77
CA ALA A 2 -5.59 -36.51 85.94
C ALA A 2 -5.35 -35.28 85.05
N VAL A 3 -5.89 -35.26 83.81
CA VAL A 3 -7.23 -34.80 83.34
C VAL A 3 -7.27 -33.30 83.02
N ALA A 4 -7.51 -33.01 81.74
CA ALA A 4 -7.73 -31.69 81.15
C ALA A 4 -9.19 -31.21 81.34
N PRO A 5 -9.45 -29.88 81.32
CA PRO A 5 -10.75 -29.35 80.99
C PRO A 5 -10.79 -28.78 79.57
N LEU A 6 -11.85 -29.17 78.85
CA LEU A 6 -12.26 -28.70 77.54
C LEU A 6 -12.72 -27.23 77.58
N GLY A 7 -12.34 -26.49 76.52
CA GLY A 7 -13.30 -25.71 75.73
C GLY A 7 -13.54 -24.25 76.10
N ARG A 8 -12.82 -23.35 75.42
CA ARG A 8 -13.43 -22.14 74.84
C ARG A 8 -13.01 -22.02 73.38
N ARG A 9 -13.89 -22.46 72.48
CA ARG A 9 -13.79 -22.15 71.06
C ARG A 9 -14.04 -20.65 70.91
N HIS A 10 -13.03 -19.92 70.46
CA HIS A 10 -13.26 -18.59 69.90
C HIS A 10 -14.19 -18.74 68.68
N PRO A 11 -15.24 -17.91 68.57
CA PRO A 11 -16.05 -17.89 67.36
C PRO A 11 -15.16 -17.52 66.16
N PRO A 12 -15.37 -18.11 64.97
CA PRO A 12 -14.66 -17.69 63.77
C PRO A 12 -14.97 -16.21 63.50
N PRO A 13 -14.03 -15.44 62.95
CA PRO A 13 -14.28 -14.06 62.56
C PRO A 13 -15.47 -14.03 61.59
N ARG A 14 -16.51 -13.28 61.95
CA ARG A 14 -17.62 -12.99 61.03
C ARG A 14 -17.04 -12.24 59.81
N PRO A 15 -17.51 -12.54 58.58
CA PRO A 15 -17.19 -11.71 57.44
C PRO A 15 -17.71 -10.30 57.72
N THR A 16 -16.82 -9.32 57.68
CA THR A 16 -17.20 -7.92 57.68
C THR A 16 -17.87 -7.62 56.33
N ASP A 17 -19.19 -7.43 56.34
CA ASP A 17 -20.00 -6.92 55.22
C ASP A 17 -19.71 -5.44 54.86
N GLY A 18 -18.48 -4.98 55.10
CA GLY A 18 -17.98 -3.68 54.68
C GLY A 18 -16.69 -3.91 53.91
N GLY A 19 -16.77 -3.93 52.59
CA GLY A 19 -15.59 -3.99 51.73
C GLY A 19 -14.65 -2.87 52.12
N ILE A 20 -13.46 -3.22 52.59
CA ILE A 20 -12.39 -2.25 52.83
C ILE A 20 -12.19 -1.50 51.51
N PRO A 21 -12.34 -0.15 51.48
CA PRO A 21 -12.16 0.58 50.24
C PRO A 21 -10.72 0.37 49.75
N LEU A 22 -10.59 -0.02 48.48
CA LEU A 22 -9.30 -0.17 47.80
C LEU A 22 -8.44 1.08 48.02
N ASN A 23 -7.14 0.90 48.16
CA ASN A 23 -6.23 2.03 48.15
C ASN A 23 -6.45 2.84 46.85
N PRO A 24 -6.64 4.17 46.92
CA PRO A 24 -6.87 4.99 45.72
C PRO A 24 -5.78 4.82 44.65
N LEU A 25 -4.55 4.48 45.06
CA LEU A 25 -3.43 4.20 44.16
C LEU A 25 -3.59 2.85 43.45
N SER A 26 -4.02 1.81 44.17
CA SER A 26 -4.36 0.51 43.57
C SER A 26 -5.53 0.64 42.60
N LEU A 27 -6.52 1.49 42.90
CA LEU A 27 -7.64 1.78 42.02
C LEU A 27 -7.16 2.42 40.70
N ILE A 28 -6.23 3.39 40.76
CA ILE A 28 -5.67 4.04 39.55
C ILE A 28 -4.92 3.02 38.68
N VAL A 29 -4.06 2.17 39.28
CA VAL A 29 -3.31 1.15 38.52
C VAL A 29 -4.24 0.09 37.93
N LEU A 30 -5.30 -0.29 38.66
CA LEU A 30 -6.29 -1.25 38.18
C LEU A 30 -7.14 -0.68 37.03
N LEU A 31 -7.52 0.61 37.09
CA LEU A 31 -8.15 1.33 35.98
C LEU A 31 -7.23 1.42 34.76
N GLY A 32 -5.94 1.70 34.97
CA GLY A 32 -4.93 1.68 33.91
C GLY A 32 -4.81 0.31 33.25
N SER A 33 -4.71 -0.75 34.07
CA SER A 33 -4.66 -2.14 33.60
C SER A 33 -5.92 -2.53 32.81
N ALA A 34 -7.11 -2.10 33.25
CA ALA A 34 -8.34 -2.31 32.48
C ALA A 34 -8.28 -1.60 31.11
N GLY A 35 -7.72 -0.39 31.06
CA GLY A 35 -7.46 0.35 29.83
C GLY A 35 -6.49 -0.40 28.90
N ASP A 36 -5.41 -0.94 29.43
CA ASP A 36 -4.42 -1.71 28.68
C ASP A 36 -5.02 -2.99 28.07
N ALA A 37 -5.83 -3.72 28.84
CA ALA A 37 -6.55 -4.89 28.37
C ALA A 37 -7.54 -4.54 27.24
N TRP A 38 -8.22 -3.41 27.35
CA TRP A 38 -9.10 -2.91 26.30
C TRP A 38 -8.34 -2.52 25.03
N ILE A 39 -7.19 -1.84 25.16
CA ILE A 39 -6.32 -1.49 24.03
C ILE A 39 -5.79 -2.76 23.36
N LEU A 40 -5.37 -3.76 24.14
CA LEU A 40 -4.94 -5.06 23.63
C LEU A 40 -6.05 -5.73 22.81
N ALA A 41 -7.28 -5.78 23.34
CA ALA A 41 -8.43 -6.34 22.62
C ALA A 41 -8.69 -5.58 21.31
N LEU A 42 -8.60 -4.25 21.32
CA LEU A 42 -8.77 -3.42 20.12
C LEU A 42 -7.73 -3.74 19.03
N VAL A 43 -6.45 -3.88 19.41
CA VAL A 43 -5.36 -4.22 18.48
C VAL A 43 -5.46 -5.68 18.01
N ALA A 44 -5.88 -6.60 18.87
CA ALA A 44 -6.09 -8.00 18.52
C ALA A 44 -7.22 -8.16 17.49
N ILE A 45 -8.36 -7.49 17.69
CA ILE A 45 -9.52 -7.57 16.80
C ILE A 45 -9.25 -6.88 15.47
N ARG A 46 -8.66 -5.68 15.51
CA ARG A 46 -8.60 -4.82 14.32
C ARG A 46 -7.24 -4.80 13.62
N GLY A 47 -6.17 -5.22 14.27
CA GLY A 47 -4.85 -5.32 13.66
C GLY A 47 -4.81 -6.38 12.55
N ARG A 48 -3.91 -6.20 11.59
CA ARG A 48 -3.73 -7.14 10.46
C ARG A 48 -2.30 -7.66 10.31
N ARG A 49 -1.34 -6.99 10.94
CA ARG A 49 0.07 -7.35 10.92
C ARG A 49 0.35 -8.32 12.08
N ARG A 50 0.53 -9.61 11.77
CA ARG A 50 0.59 -10.67 12.79
C ARG A 50 1.77 -10.50 13.74
N TRP A 51 2.94 -10.15 13.19
CA TRP A 51 4.14 -9.95 13.98
C TRP A 51 3.99 -8.76 14.95
N LEU A 52 3.45 -7.65 14.43
CA LEU A 52 3.25 -6.45 15.23
C LEU A 52 2.18 -6.65 16.31
N GLN A 53 1.12 -7.41 16.00
CA GLN A 53 0.13 -7.82 16.99
C GLN A 53 0.75 -8.70 18.09
N ALA A 54 1.59 -9.67 17.74
CA ALA A 54 2.25 -10.53 18.72
C ALA A 54 3.19 -9.74 19.63
N THR A 55 3.99 -8.83 19.06
CA THR A 55 4.92 -7.98 19.83
C THR A 55 4.15 -6.99 20.71
N PHE A 56 3.09 -6.38 20.18
CA PHE A 56 2.21 -5.50 20.95
C PHE A 56 1.55 -6.27 22.11
N ALA A 57 1.01 -7.46 21.84
CA ALA A 57 0.41 -8.31 22.85
C ALA A 57 1.40 -8.72 23.94
N ALA A 58 2.60 -9.16 23.57
CA ALA A 58 3.64 -9.49 24.53
C ALA A 58 4.01 -8.29 25.42
N CYS A 59 4.18 -7.11 24.82
CA CYS A 59 4.48 -5.88 25.53
C CYS A 59 3.35 -5.47 26.49
N THR A 60 2.10 -5.46 26.02
CA THR A 60 0.93 -5.10 26.83
C THR A 60 0.68 -6.11 27.95
N LEU A 61 0.84 -7.41 27.69
CA LEU A 61 0.71 -8.44 28.71
C LEU A 61 1.80 -8.30 29.79
N ALA A 62 3.04 -7.96 29.43
CA ALA A 62 4.08 -7.72 30.41
C ALA A 62 3.72 -6.56 31.36
N PHE A 63 3.20 -5.45 30.82
CA PHE A 63 2.72 -4.34 31.65
C PHE A 63 1.48 -4.70 32.49
N LEU A 64 0.52 -5.44 31.93
CA LEU A 64 -0.65 -5.91 32.66
C LEU A 64 -0.28 -6.79 33.85
N ILE A 65 0.65 -7.74 33.65
CA ILE A 65 1.12 -8.61 34.73
C ILE A 65 1.83 -7.78 35.80
N ASN A 66 2.65 -6.81 35.40
CA ASN A 66 3.33 -5.92 36.34
C ASN A 66 2.33 -5.07 37.16
N GLY A 67 1.33 -4.47 36.52
CA GLY A 67 0.28 -3.70 37.19
C GLY A 67 -0.61 -4.55 38.11
N ALA A 68 -0.99 -5.75 37.67
CA ALA A 68 -1.75 -6.69 38.49
C ALA A 68 -0.95 -7.18 39.71
N ALA A 69 0.35 -7.41 39.55
CA ALA A 69 1.22 -7.83 40.63
C ALA A 69 1.51 -6.74 41.65
N PHE A 70 1.59 -5.50 41.20
CA PHE A 70 1.56 -4.35 42.10
C PHE A 70 0.28 -4.32 42.94
N VAL A 71 -0.91 -4.35 42.32
CA VAL A 71 -2.19 -4.31 43.06
C VAL A 71 -2.33 -5.52 44.01
N GLY A 72 -1.92 -6.70 43.58
CA GLY A 72 -1.98 -7.92 44.38
C GLY A 72 -1.10 -7.88 45.62
N THR A 73 0.07 -7.24 45.54
CA THR A 73 0.99 -7.07 46.68
C THR A 73 0.57 -5.93 47.60
N THR A 74 0.11 -4.79 47.07
CA THR A 74 -0.31 -3.64 47.88
C THR A 74 -1.59 -3.89 48.68
N GLU A 75 -2.54 -4.64 48.11
CA GLU A 75 -3.79 -5.00 48.79
C GLU A 75 -3.65 -6.25 49.68
N GLY A 76 -2.44 -6.83 49.78
CA GLY A 76 -2.19 -8.04 50.57
C GLY A 76 -2.90 -9.29 50.06
N LEU A 77 -3.36 -9.28 48.80
CA LEU A 77 -4.03 -10.40 48.15
C LEU A 77 -3.05 -11.55 47.81
N TRP A 78 -1.79 -11.20 47.54
CA TRP A 78 -0.72 -12.16 47.26
C TRP A 78 0.32 -12.11 48.36
N SER A 79 0.50 -13.25 49.03
CA SER A 79 1.33 -13.33 50.24
C SER A 79 2.82 -13.13 49.97
N GLN A 80 3.35 -13.56 48.81
CA GLN A 80 4.72 -13.29 48.35
C GLN A 80 4.81 -13.50 46.82
N THR A 81 4.90 -12.42 46.03
CA THR A 81 5.45 -12.56 44.66
C THR A 81 6.96 -12.43 44.75
N PRO A 82 7.75 -13.35 44.15
CA PRO A 82 9.20 -13.24 44.16
C PRO A 82 9.60 -11.93 43.46
N GLU A 83 10.37 -11.08 44.15
CA GLU A 83 10.81 -9.77 43.62
C GLU A 83 11.59 -9.93 42.30
N ASP A 84 12.31 -11.04 42.13
CA ASP A 84 13.03 -11.38 40.91
C ASP A 84 12.09 -11.54 39.70
N VAL A 85 10.90 -12.10 39.92
CA VAL A 85 9.90 -12.30 38.85
C VAL A 85 9.33 -10.95 38.42
N LEU A 86 9.00 -10.08 39.38
CA LEU A 86 8.55 -8.71 39.13
C LEU A 86 9.60 -7.91 38.35
N LEU A 87 10.85 -7.99 38.79
CA LEU A 87 11.96 -7.33 38.11
C LEU A 87 12.20 -7.87 36.70
N GLY A 88 12.13 -9.19 36.53
CA GLY A 88 12.26 -9.82 35.21
C GLY A 88 11.17 -9.37 34.24
N ILE A 89 9.93 -9.22 34.72
CA ILE A 89 8.80 -8.70 33.93
C ILE A 89 9.00 -7.21 33.60
N LEU A 90 9.51 -6.41 34.54
CA LEU A 90 9.87 -5.01 34.30
C LEU A 90 10.93 -4.89 33.20
N LEU A 91 12.01 -5.66 33.29
CA LEU A 91 13.07 -5.69 32.27
C LEU A 91 12.54 -6.14 30.90
N LEU A 92 11.70 -7.18 30.90
CA LEU A 92 11.08 -7.70 29.69
C LEU A 92 10.17 -6.64 29.04
N SER A 93 9.35 -5.92 29.81
CA SER A 93 8.46 -4.88 29.27
C SER A 93 9.23 -3.74 28.59
N HIS A 94 10.38 -3.32 29.13
CA HIS A 94 11.22 -2.27 28.53
C HIS A 94 11.88 -2.74 27.24
N ALA A 95 12.43 -3.95 27.22
CA ALA A 95 13.01 -4.55 26.03
C ALA A 95 11.94 -4.75 24.93
N LEU A 96 10.75 -5.26 25.30
CA LEU A 96 9.63 -5.41 24.38
C LEU A 96 9.09 -4.09 23.87
N THR A 97 9.09 -3.03 24.68
CA THR A 97 8.71 -1.67 24.25
C THR A 97 9.66 -1.18 23.15
N ALA A 98 10.97 -1.34 23.33
CA ALA A 98 11.94 -0.97 22.32
C ALA A 98 11.75 -1.75 21.01
N ILE A 99 11.56 -3.07 21.11
CA ILE A 99 11.32 -3.94 19.94
C ILE A 99 10.00 -3.58 19.25
N LEU A 100 8.95 -3.28 20.02
CA LEU A 100 7.66 -2.84 19.48
C LEU A 100 7.80 -1.53 18.72
N VAL A 101 8.47 -0.53 19.29
CA VAL A 101 8.71 0.77 18.64
C VAL A 101 9.51 0.61 17.35
N LEU A 102 10.60 -0.16 17.40
CA LEU A 102 11.37 -0.48 16.19
C LEU A 102 10.51 -1.21 15.16
N GLY A 103 9.62 -2.11 15.59
CA GLY A 103 8.66 -2.80 14.73
C GLY A 103 7.61 -1.88 14.10
N LEU A 104 7.17 -0.85 14.83
CA LEU A 104 6.24 0.18 14.32
C LEU A 104 6.92 1.04 13.24
N ILE A 105 8.21 1.36 13.40
CA ILE A 105 8.97 2.19 12.46
C ILE A 105 9.42 1.40 11.22
N HIS A 106 9.93 0.17 11.40
CA HIS A 106 10.53 -0.62 10.31
C HIS A 106 9.63 -1.69 9.71
N GLY A 107 8.46 -1.94 10.31
CA GLY A 107 7.47 -2.91 9.82
C GLY A 107 7.86 -4.37 9.99
N GLU A 108 7.18 -5.27 9.26
CA GLU A 108 7.35 -6.73 9.39
C GLU A 108 8.71 -7.26 8.87
N ALA A 109 9.52 -6.40 8.26
CA ALA A 109 10.88 -6.74 7.85
C ALA A 109 11.89 -6.70 9.01
N LEU A 110 11.53 -6.17 10.18
CA LEU A 110 12.39 -6.08 11.36
C LEU A 110 13.09 -7.42 11.67
N PRO A 111 12.39 -8.57 11.81
CA PRO A 111 13.06 -9.81 12.18
C PRO A 111 14.04 -10.34 11.14
N ARG A 112 13.90 -9.94 9.88
CA ARG A 112 14.77 -10.40 8.78
C ARG A 112 15.94 -9.45 8.55
N LYS A 113 15.71 -8.14 8.61
CA LYS A 113 16.70 -7.11 8.22
C LYS A 113 17.40 -6.46 9.41
N ARG A 114 16.82 -6.54 10.60
CA ARG A 114 17.33 -5.91 11.84
C ARG A 114 17.21 -6.88 13.02
N ALA A 115 17.62 -8.14 12.82
CA ALA A 115 17.59 -9.17 13.85
C ALA A 115 18.38 -8.79 15.12
N ALA A 116 19.39 -7.92 14.97
CA ALA A 116 20.14 -7.36 16.10
C ALA A 116 19.27 -6.67 17.16
N ALA A 117 18.07 -6.17 16.80
CA ALA A 117 17.13 -5.60 17.77
C ALA A 117 16.71 -6.60 18.85
N PHE A 118 16.72 -7.91 18.56
CA PHE A 118 16.39 -8.95 19.54
C PHE A 118 17.52 -9.21 20.55
N LEU A 119 18.73 -8.69 20.33
CA LEU A 119 19.78 -8.72 21.34
C LEU A 119 19.37 -7.97 22.60
N LEU A 120 18.39 -7.06 22.53
CA LEU A 120 17.81 -6.41 23.71
C LEU A 120 17.11 -7.39 24.66
N LEU A 121 16.73 -8.59 24.21
CA LEU A 121 16.14 -9.62 25.09
C LEU A 121 17.21 -10.42 25.84
N VAL A 122 18.46 -10.44 25.38
CA VAL A 122 19.55 -11.26 25.96
C VAL A 122 19.92 -10.82 27.38
N PRO A 123 20.02 -9.51 27.71
CA PRO A 123 20.33 -9.08 29.07
C PRO A 123 19.24 -9.40 30.09
N VAL A 124 17.98 -9.57 29.67
CA VAL A 124 16.84 -9.78 30.58
C VAL A 124 17.04 -10.96 31.54
N PRO A 125 17.30 -12.21 31.08
CA PRO A 125 17.52 -13.33 32.00
C PRO A 125 18.78 -13.16 32.86
N VAL A 126 19.84 -12.56 32.32
CA VAL A 126 21.11 -12.36 33.03
C VAL A 126 20.94 -11.37 34.18
N LEU A 127 20.32 -10.22 33.92
CA LEU A 127 20.07 -9.19 34.94
C LEU A 127 19.08 -9.67 35.99
N THR A 128 18.05 -10.43 35.57
CA THR A 128 17.09 -11.04 36.51
C THR A 128 17.78 -12.05 37.43
N PHE A 129 18.68 -12.89 36.90
CA PHE A 129 19.43 -13.86 37.69
C PHE A 129 20.42 -13.21 38.67
N LEU A 130 21.00 -12.06 38.31
CA LEU A 130 21.95 -11.34 39.16
C LEU A 130 21.26 -10.52 40.25
N ALA A 131 19.97 -10.21 40.10
CA ALA A 131 19.24 -9.32 41.00
C ALA A 131 19.27 -9.72 42.49
N PRO A 132 19.07 -10.99 42.89
CA PRO A 132 19.16 -11.38 44.29
C PRO A 132 20.54 -11.11 44.90
N SER A 133 21.60 -11.38 44.13
CA SER A 133 22.99 -11.24 44.60
C SER A 133 23.42 -9.78 44.76
N GLN A 134 22.76 -8.87 44.05
CA GLN A 134 23.04 -7.43 44.07
C GLN A 134 22.01 -6.63 44.89
N GLY A 135 20.99 -7.30 45.45
CA GLY A 135 19.90 -6.66 46.19
C GLY A 135 19.03 -5.74 45.33
N TRP A 136 18.97 -5.99 44.01
CA TRP A 136 18.16 -5.16 43.12
C TRP A 136 16.69 -5.53 43.20
N THR A 137 15.84 -4.53 43.37
CA THR A 137 14.39 -4.68 43.42
C THR A 137 13.74 -3.84 42.31
N ALA A 138 12.46 -4.08 42.03
CA ALA A 138 11.70 -3.24 41.10
C ALA A 138 11.63 -1.76 41.55
N ALA A 139 11.70 -1.50 42.87
CA ALA A 139 11.65 -0.16 43.43
C ALA A 139 12.96 0.62 43.23
N THR A 140 14.10 -0.07 43.24
CA THR A 140 15.45 0.50 43.01
C THR A 140 15.91 0.35 41.56
N ALA A 141 15.01 -0.03 40.64
CA ALA A 141 15.38 -0.42 39.29
C ALA A 141 15.96 0.73 38.44
N PHE A 142 15.65 1.98 38.80
CA PHE A 142 16.10 3.19 38.10
C PHE A 142 17.26 3.92 38.79
N ASP A 143 17.84 3.34 39.84
CA ASP A 143 19.03 3.89 40.50
C ASP A 143 20.27 3.78 39.59
N GLU A 144 21.38 4.43 39.98
CA GLU A 144 22.68 4.45 39.26
C GLU A 144 23.37 3.07 39.24
N THR A 145 22.73 2.11 38.56
CA THR A 145 23.12 0.70 38.48
C THR A 145 23.13 0.25 37.02
N VAL A 146 23.75 -0.90 36.75
CA VAL A 146 23.72 -1.54 35.42
C VAL A 146 22.28 -1.82 34.96
N LEU A 147 21.40 -2.15 35.91
CA LEU A 147 19.97 -2.35 35.70
C LEU A 147 19.29 -1.08 35.18
N GLY A 148 19.47 0.05 35.87
CA GLY A 148 18.94 1.35 35.45
C GLY A 148 19.49 1.78 34.08
N GLY A 149 20.79 1.56 33.85
CA GLY A 149 21.42 1.81 32.56
C GLY A 149 20.78 1.02 31.40
N PHE A 150 20.44 -0.25 31.62
CA PHE A 150 19.75 -1.07 30.61
C PHE A 150 18.32 -0.58 30.33
N LEU A 151 17.56 -0.21 31.35
CA LEU A 151 16.20 0.33 31.18
C LEU A 151 16.22 1.66 30.40
N VAL A 152 17.14 2.56 30.75
CA VAL A 152 17.37 3.83 30.04
C VAL A 152 17.79 3.58 28.60
N LEU A 153 18.66 2.61 28.35
CA LEU A 153 19.07 2.24 26.99
C LEU A 153 17.89 1.77 26.14
N CYS A 154 16.99 0.95 26.68
CA CYS A 154 15.81 0.46 25.96
C CYS A 154 14.90 1.60 25.50
N PHE A 155 14.56 2.53 26.41
CA PHE A 155 13.77 3.70 26.07
C PHE A 155 14.52 4.71 25.21
N GLY A 156 15.82 4.87 25.43
CA GLY A 156 16.71 5.74 24.66
C GLY A 156 16.78 5.33 23.19
N ILE A 157 16.98 4.04 22.90
CA ILE A 157 16.97 3.52 21.52
C ILE A 157 15.62 3.77 20.86
N ALA A 158 14.52 3.47 21.55
CA ALA A 158 13.17 3.64 21.02
C ALA A 158 12.86 5.12 20.70
N LEU A 159 13.20 6.02 21.61
CA LEU A 159 12.99 7.46 21.44
C LEU A 159 13.91 8.04 20.36
N ALA A 160 15.19 7.68 20.37
CA ALA A 160 16.15 8.13 19.36
C ALA A 160 15.71 7.72 17.96
N GLU A 161 15.27 6.48 17.77
CA GLU A 161 14.84 6.02 16.45
C GLU A 161 13.50 6.64 16.03
N ALA A 162 12.60 6.95 16.98
CA ALA A 162 11.41 7.74 16.68
C ALA A 162 11.74 9.17 16.23
N ILE A 163 12.68 9.85 16.89
CA ILE A 163 13.14 11.19 16.52
C ILE A 163 13.83 11.15 15.14
N TYR A 164 14.72 10.19 14.94
CA TYR A 164 15.40 9.99 13.67
C TYR A 164 14.39 9.74 12.53
N ALA A 165 13.46 8.80 12.70
CA ALA A 165 12.42 8.51 11.72
C ALA A 165 11.58 9.75 11.38
N ARG A 166 11.30 10.60 12.37
CA ARG A 166 10.58 11.86 12.15
C ARG A 166 11.36 12.85 11.29
N SER A 167 12.67 12.98 11.53
CA SER A 167 13.54 13.88 10.75
C SER A 167 13.86 13.35 9.35
N ALA A 168 14.04 12.04 9.20
CA ALA A 168 14.56 11.43 7.99
C ALA A 168 13.47 11.11 6.96
N SER A 169 12.22 10.98 7.39
CA SER A 169 11.14 10.44 6.55
C SER A 169 9.87 11.29 6.66
N PRO A 170 9.51 12.10 5.63
CA PRO A 170 8.24 12.81 5.61
C PRO A 170 7.02 11.86 5.67
N MET A 171 7.12 10.64 5.13
CA MET A 171 6.02 9.68 5.12
C MET A 171 5.67 9.18 6.53
N PHE A 172 6.68 8.77 7.30
CA PHE A 172 6.52 8.24 8.67
C PHE A 172 6.48 9.33 9.75
N ALA A 173 6.82 10.59 9.46
CA ALA A 173 6.89 11.66 10.46
C ALA A 173 5.63 11.80 11.35
N PRO A 174 4.39 11.71 10.83
CA PRO A 174 3.19 11.77 11.66
C PRO A 174 3.05 10.60 12.64
N HIS A 175 3.52 9.40 12.27
CA HIS A 175 3.50 8.23 13.15
C HIS A 175 4.62 8.30 14.18
N ALA A 176 5.82 8.70 13.75
CA ALA A 176 6.96 8.92 14.62
C ALA A 176 6.68 9.96 15.71
N PHE A 177 5.86 10.98 15.42
CA PHE A 177 5.36 11.92 16.44
C PHE A 177 4.59 11.20 17.56
N TRP A 178 3.59 10.37 17.22
CA TRP A 178 2.80 9.65 18.22
C TRP A 178 3.65 8.63 18.99
N ILE A 179 4.59 7.97 18.32
CA ILE A 179 5.55 7.07 18.98
C ILE A 179 6.38 7.86 20.00
N ALA A 180 6.94 9.02 19.61
CA ALA A 180 7.74 9.84 20.51
C ALA A 180 6.92 10.34 21.72
N VAL A 181 5.67 10.77 21.51
CA VAL A 181 4.75 11.15 22.60
C VAL A 181 4.51 9.98 23.55
N GLY A 182 4.24 8.78 23.02
CA GLY A 182 4.07 7.57 23.82
C GLY A 182 5.32 7.22 24.63
N MET A 183 6.51 7.32 24.02
CA MET A 183 7.79 7.10 24.70
C MET A 183 8.05 8.13 25.79
N VAL A 184 7.82 9.42 25.53
CA VAL A 184 7.97 10.48 26.53
C VAL A 184 7.01 10.26 27.69
N ALA A 185 5.76 9.86 27.44
CA ALA A 185 4.81 9.50 28.49
C ALA A 185 5.33 8.36 29.37
N LEU A 186 5.86 7.28 28.77
CA LEU A 186 6.44 6.16 29.51
C LEU A 186 7.69 6.53 30.31
N ILE A 187 8.53 7.43 29.79
CA ILE A 187 9.73 7.93 30.49
C ILE A 187 9.31 8.80 31.69
N ILE A 188 8.34 9.69 31.49
CA ILE A 188 7.83 10.55 32.57
C ILE A 188 7.14 9.70 33.63
N GLY A 189 6.15 8.88 33.27
CA GLY A 189 5.36 8.09 34.22
C GLY A 189 6.08 6.89 34.83
N GLY A 190 7.24 6.51 34.32
CA GLY A 190 8.11 5.46 34.86
C GLY A 190 9.33 6.06 35.56
N PRO A 191 10.49 6.16 34.90
CA PRO A 191 11.74 6.61 35.51
C PRO A 191 11.63 7.95 36.27
N VAL A 192 11.04 8.99 35.67
CA VAL A 192 11.02 10.34 36.27
C VAL A 192 10.08 10.39 37.47
N TYR A 193 8.86 9.87 37.32
CA TYR A 193 7.86 9.87 38.38
C TYR A 193 8.25 8.95 39.56
N THR A 194 9.09 7.93 39.32
CA THR A 194 9.64 7.08 40.39
C THR A 194 10.43 7.89 41.42
N TYR A 195 11.20 8.90 40.99
CA TYR A 195 11.91 9.80 41.91
C TYR A 195 10.94 10.65 42.75
N GLU A 196 9.86 11.17 42.15
CA GLU A 196 8.84 11.92 42.89
C GLU A 196 8.09 11.03 43.90
N LEU A 197 7.79 9.79 43.51
CA LEU A 197 7.14 8.81 44.38
C LEU A 197 8.01 8.41 45.57
N LEU A 198 9.33 8.29 45.37
CA LEU A 198 10.29 8.06 46.45
C LEU A 198 10.29 9.22 47.46
N ILE A 199 10.26 10.48 47.00
CA ILE A 199 10.21 11.67 47.85
C ILE A 199 8.90 11.74 48.64
N LEU A 200 7.78 11.30 48.04
CA LEU A 200 6.46 11.29 48.68
C LEU A 200 6.23 10.11 49.64
N GLY A 201 7.23 9.25 49.86
CA GLY A 201 7.09 8.04 50.69
C GLY A 201 6.21 6.96 50.06
N LEU A 202 5.97 7.05 48.75
CA LEU A 202 5.16 6.13 47.94
C LEU A 202 6.06 5.19 47.13
N ALA A 203 7.17 4.74 47.71
CA ALA A 203 8.11 3.78 47.12
C ALA A 203 7.47 2.52 46.51
N PRO A 204 6.32 1.98 47.02
CA PRO A 204 5.68 0.83 46.38
C PRO A 204 5.23 1.07 44.94
N LEU A 205 4.92 2.32 44.55
CA LEU A 205 4.48 2.67 43.18
C LEU A 205 5.63 2.69 42.16
N ALA A 206 6.88 2.64 42.63
CA ALA A 206 8.06 2.57 41.79
C ALA A 206 8.01 1.30 40.93
N GLY A 207 7.92 1.47 39.61
CA GLY A 207 7.89 0.36 38.65
C GLY A 207 6.52 0.02 38.05
N ALA A 208 5.39 0.50 38.59
CA ALA A 208 4.06 0.25 38.02
C ALA A 208 3.75 1.05 36.73
N ASN A 209 4.53 2.11 36.46
CA ASN A 209 4.41 3.04 35.34
C ASN A 209 2.96 3.43 34.99
N VAL A 210 2.43 4.43 35.69
CA VAL A 210 1.03 4.88 35.55
C VAL A 210 0.71 5.41 34.14
N ALA A 211 1.73 5.76 33.35
CA ALA A 211 1.55 6.28 32.00
C ALA A 211 1.47 5.19 30.90
N VAL A 212 1.55 3.90 31.26
CA VAL A 212 1.45 2.80 30.29
C VAL A 212 0.22 2.89 29.38
N PRO A 213 -1.01 3.18 29.87
CA PRO A 213 -2.18 3.28 29.00
C PRO A 213 -2.05 4.36 27.93
N VAL A 214 -1.39 5.47 28.26
CA VAL A 214 -1.13 6.58 27.32
C VAL A 214 -0.11 6.15 26.26
N GLY A 215 0.98 5.50 26.69
CA GLY A 215 2.00 4.95 25.81
C GLY A 215 1.42 3.92 24.83
N LEU A 216 0.70 2.92 25.36
CA LEU A 216 0.06 1.88 24.58
C LEU A 216 -1.03 2.43 23.65
N ALA A 217 -1.79 3.44 24.06
CA ALA A 217 -2.78 4.08 23.19
C ALA A 217 -2.11 4.79 21.99
N CYS A 218 -0.96 5.45 22.22
CA CYS A 218 -0.18 6.07 21.15
C CYS A 218 0.37 5.01 20.17
N PHE A 219 0.94 3.92 20.69
CA PHE A 219 1.45 2.81 19.88
C PHE A 219 0.34 2.09 19.11
N ALA A 220 -0.80 1.84 19.77
CA ALA A 220 -1.98 1.26 19.14
C ALA A 220 -2.49 2.17 18.02
N ARG A 221 -2.58 3.48 18.25
CA ARG A 221 -2.99 4.43 17.21
C ARG A 221 -2.16 4.27 15.94
N VAL A 222 -0.83 4.18 16.07
CA VAL A 222 0.07 3.96 14.94
C VAL A 222 -0.16 2.58 14.32
N ALA A 223 -0.15 1.51 15.11
CA ALA A 223 -0.40 0.14 14.65
C ALA A 223 -1.70 -0.01 13.84
N LEU A 224 -2.74 0.74 14.21
CA LEU A 224 -4.04 0.72 13.56
C LEU A 224 -4.11 1.63 12.32
N GLN A 225 -3.28 2.67 12.23
CA GLN A 225 -3.19 3.56 11.06
C GLN A 225 -2.34 2.95 9.93
N THR A 226 -1.33 2.15 10.26
CA THR A 226 -0.43 1.51 9.29
C THR A 226 -0.97 0.20 8.71
N ARG A 227 -2.29 -0.02 8.75
CA ARG A 227 -2.89 -1.29 8.30
C ARG A 227 -2.81 -1.43 6.78
N PRO A 228 -2.36 -2.59 6.26
CA PRO A 228 -2.43 -2.87 4.83
C PRO A 228 -3.89 -2.82 4.35
N PHE A 229 -4.09 -2.32 3.14
CA PHE A 229 -5.35 -2.44 2.42
C PHE A 229 -5.78 -3.91 2.29
N PRO A 230 -7.10 -4.20 2.32
CA PRO A 230 -7.57 -5.55 2.04
C PRO A 230 -7.21 -5.96 0.61
N VAL A 231 -6.45 -7.04 0.48
CA VAL A 231 -6.09 -7.63 -0.82
C VAL A 231 -7.05 -8.76 -1.17
N ARG A 232 -7.63 -8.74 -2.38
CA ARG A 232 -8.55 -9.77 -2.88
C ARG A 232 -8.37 -10.05 -4.39
N PRO A 233 -8.39 -11.31 -4.85
CA PRO A 233 -8.22 -12.55 -4.06
C PRO A 233 -6.87 -12.59 -3.33
N LYS A 234 -6.71 -13.48 -2.35
CA LYS A 234 -5.43 -13.71 -1.69
C LYS A 234 -4.59 -14.67 -2.53
N VAL A 235 -3.32 -14.36 -2.73
CA VAL A 235 -2.38 -15.24 -3.43
C VAL A 235 -2.06 -16.47 -2.57
N ALA A 236 -2.06 -17.64 -3.20
CA ALA A 236 -1.56 -18.87 -2.58
C ALA A 236 -0.04 -18.81 -2.39
N ARG A 237 0.46 -19.20 -1.21
CA ARG A 237 1.90 -19.16 -0.91
C ARG A 237 2.69 -20.10 -1.82
N GLY A 238 3.86 -19.66 -2.28
CA GLY A 238 4.95 -20.58 -2.65
C GLY A 238 5.04 -21.05 -4.10
N ARG A 239 4.43 -20.37 -5.08
CA ARG A 239 4.74 -20.64 -6.49
C ARG A 239 4.79 -19.35 -7.29
N THR A 240 5.91 -19.12 -7.96
CA THR A 240 6.10 -18.01 -8.90
C THR A 240 6.61 -18.55 -10.22
N THR A 241 5.83 -18.37 -11.27
CA THR A 241 6.30 -18.54 -12.64
C THR A 241 7.10 -17.29 -13.05
N ALA A 242 8.10 -17.50 -13.90
CA ALA A 242 8.81 -16.39 -14.51
C ALA A 242 7.83 -15.60 -15.40
N GLY A 243 7.72 -14.30 -15.15
CA GLY A 243 6.85 -13.42 -15.90
C GLY A 243 7.37 -13.03 -17.27
N THR A 244 6.51 -12.38 -18.06
CA THR A 244 6.88 -11.80 -19.36
C THR A 244 7.72 -10.54 -19.20
N VAL A 245 7.49 -9.77 -18.14
CA VAL A 245 8.32 -8.61 -17.76
C VAL A 245 9.50 -9.10 -16.94
N ARG A 246 10.72 -8.81 -17.44
CA ARG A 246 11.97 -9.11 -16.72
C ARG A 246 11.90 -8.61 -15.27
N SER A 247 12.54 -9.35 -14.37
CA SER A 247 12.78 -8.88 -13.00
C SER A 247 13.59 -7.59 -13.09
N ALA A 248 12.96 -6.49 -12.73
CA ALA A 248 13.54 -5.16 -12.66
C ALA A 248 13.00 -4.50 -11.40
N ASP A 249 13.85 -3.79 -10.66
CA ASP A 249 13.49 -3.26 -9.34
C ASP A 249 12.21 -2.39 -9.40
N ALA A 250 12.15 -1.47 -10.36
CA ALA A 250 10.99 -0.63 -10.61
C ALA A 250 11.03 -0.08 -12.03
N ILE A 251 9.88 -0.08 -12.70
CA ILE A 251 9.70 0.42 -14.06
C ILE A 251 8.63 1.52 -14.03
N LEU A 252 8.95 2.66 -14.62
CA LEU A 252 8.02 3.77 -14.81
C LEU A 252 7.38 3.62 -16.19
N PHE A 253 6.06 3.42 -16.24
CA PHE A 253 5.31 3.44 -17.49
C PHE A 253 4.83 4.86 -17.72
N ASP A 254 5.54 5.63 -18.55
CA ASP A 254 5.11 6.99 -18.90
C ASP A 254 4.00 6.91 -19.96
N GLU A 255 2.78 6.73 -19.45
CA GLU A 255 1.53 6.73 -20.19
C GLU A 255 0.56 7.76 -19.61
N ALA A 256 -0.28 8.37 -20.46
CA ALA A 256 -1.25 9.38 -20.03
C ALA A 256 -2.36 8.78 -19.14
N ARG A 257 -2.72 7.53 -19.39
CA ARG A 257 -3.65 6.70 -18.62
C ARG A 257 -3.08 5.29 -18.52
N PRO A 258 -3.34 4.55 -17.43
CA PRO A 258 -2.71 3.27 -17.14
C PRO A 258 -3.28 2.11 -17.97
N LYS A 259 -3.14 2.15 -19.30
CA LYS A 259 -3.71 1.17 -20.23
C LYS A 259 -2.78 -0.03 -20.37
N TYR A 260 -1.49 0.21 -20.62
CA TYR A 260 -0.50 -0.84 -20.78
C TYR A 260 -0.14 -1.47 -19.44
N ALA A 261 -0.04 -0.68 -18.37
CA ALA A 261 0.24 -1.22 -17.04
C ALA A 261 -0.83 -2.23 -16.58
N LEU A 262 -2.10 -1.92 -16.80
CA LEU A 262 -3.21 -2.82 -16.47
C LEU A 262 -3.24 -4.05 -17.38
N ARG A 263 -2.97 -3.88 -18.67
CA ARG A 263 -2.86 -5.01 -19.61
C ARG A 263 -1.73 -5.97 -19.20
N VAL A 264 -0.53 -5.45 -18.92
CA VAL A 264 0.61 -6.24 -18.46
C VAL A 264 0.28 -6.96 -17.15
N ALA A 265 -0.38 -6.28 -16.20
CA ALA A 265 -0.80 -6.91 -14.95
C ALA A 265 -1.75 -8.09 -15.21
N HIS A 266 -2.64 -7.97 -16.19
CA HIS A 266 -3.56 -9.04 -16.54
C HIS A 266 -2.86 -10.21 -17.23
N GLU A 267 -2.00 -9.94 -18.20
CA GLU A 267 -1.19 -10.96 -18.91
C GLU A 267 -0.32 -11.75 -17.92
N GLU A 268 0.31 -11.08 -16.96
CA GLU A 268 1.15 -11.69 -15.93
C GLU A 268 0.33 -12.53 -14.94
N ALA A 269 -0.85 -12.03 -14.54
CA ALA A 269 -1.78 -12.80 -13.72
C ALA A 269 -2.28 -14.07 -14.43
N GLN A 270 -2.58 -13.99 -15.73
CA GLN A 270 -2.96 -15.16 -16.55
C GLN A 270 -1.80 -16.15 -16.70
N ALA A 271 -0.55 -15.66 -16.75
CA ALA A 271 0.66 -16.48 -16.73
C ALA A 271 0.97 -17.09 -15.35
N ASN A 272 0.05 -17.00 -14.39
CA ASN A 272 0.18 -17.45 -13.00
C ASN A 272 1.28 -16.75 -12.19
N ARG A 273 1.75 -15.57 -12.62
CA ARG A 273 2.63 -14.74 -11.81
C ARG A 273 1.79 -14.01 -10.77
N PRO A 274 2.13 -14.10 -9.47
CA PRO A 274 1.45 -13.32 -8.44
C PRO A 274 1.49 -11.83 -8.76
N THR A 275 0.32 -11.25 -9.03
CA THR A 275 0.19 -9.85 -9.44
C THR A 275 -0.74 -9.10 -8.50
N LEU A 276 -0.29 -7.95 -7.99
CA LEU A 276 -1.06 -7.02 -7.17
C LEU A 276 -1.28 -5.72 -7.93
N ILE A 277 -2.54 -5.32 -8.09
CA ILE A 277 -2.92 -4.02 -8.64
C ILE A 277 -3.43 -3.14 -7.50
N VAL A 278 -2.78 -2.00 -7.27
CA VAL A 278 -3.18 -1.00 -6.28
C VAL A 278 -3.79 0.20 -7.01
N LYS A 279 -5.05 0.50 -6.69
CA LYS A 279 -5.81 1.55 -7.37
C LYS A 279 -6.89 2.16 -6.48
N ARG A 280 -7.42 3.33 -6.84
CA ARG A 280 -8.38 4.06 -5.99
C ARG A 280 -9.75 3.40 -5.87
N ARG A 281 -10.28 2.82 -6.93
CA ARG A 281 -11.59 2.14 -6.92
C ARG A 281 -11.42 0.67 -7.27
N PRO A 282 -12.01 -0.27 -6.48
CA PRO A 282 -12.00 -1.67 -6.87
C PRO A 282 -12.73 -1.83 -8.21
N PRO A 283 -12.29 -2.75 -9.08
CA PRO A 283 -13.03 -2.99 -10.31
C PRO A 283 -14.41 -3.59 -9.97
N PRO A 284 -15.46 -3.27 -10.74
CA PRO A 284 -16.79 -3.87 -10.54
C PRO A 284 -16.79 -5.39 -10.74
N ILE A 285 -15.81 -5.92 -11.48
CA ILE A 285 -15.58 -7.34 -11.71
C ILE A 285 -14.09 -7.61 -11.44
N THR A 286 -13.77 -8.56 -10.56
CA THR A 286 -12.40 -9.08 -10.44
C THR A 286 -12.06 -9.85 -11.71
N MET A 287 -11.44 -9.16 -12.66
CA MET A 287 -10.82 -9.76 -13.84
C MET A 287 -9.83 -10.85 -13.37
N SER A 288 -9.86 -12.01 -14.02
CA SER A 288 -9.31 -13.26 -13.52
C SER A 288 -7.83 -13.17 -13.10
N GLY A 289 -7.51 -13.83 -11.98
CA GLY A 289 -6.13 -14.11 -11.53
C GLY A 289 -5.43 -13.02 -10.70
N ALA A 290 -5.62 -11.73 -11.01
CA ALA A 290 -4.90 -10.65 -10.33
C ALA A 290 -5.47 -10.34 -8.94
N SER A 291 -4.60 -10.02 -7.98
CA SER A 291 -4.99 -9.52 -6.66
C SER A 291 -5.17 -8.01 -6.70
N PHE A 292 -6.19 -7.48 -6.02
CA PHE A 292 -6.52 -6.06 -6.01
C PHE A 292 -6.49 -5.49 -4.60
N ALA A 293 -5.98 -4.26 -4.48
CA ALA A 293 -6.06 -3.44 -3.28
C ALA A 293 -6.65 -2.06 -3.64
N ALA A 294 -7.72 -1.69 -2.94
CA ALA A 294 -8.35 -0.38 -3.09
C ALA A 294 -7.68 0.64 -2.15
N ILE A 295 -7.22 1.76 -2.70
CA ILE A 295 -6.68 2.88 -1.93
C ILE A 295 -7.85 3.56 -1.23
N GLU A 296 -7.93 3.37 0.08
CA GLU A 296 -8.85 4.12 0.93
C GLU A 296 -8.31 5.54 1.16
N GLY A 297 -9.21 6.52 1.19
CA GLY A 297 -8.84 7.91 1.43
C GLY A 297 -8.17 8.12 2.79
N GLY A 298 -7.11 8.93 2.81
CA GLY A 298 -6.46 9.37 4.04
C GLY A 298 -5.01 9.78 3.84
N ARG A 299 -4.50 10.60 4.78
CA ARG A 299 -3.13 11.14 4.77
C ARG A 299 -2.00 10.10 4.79
N HIS A 300 -2.33 8.85 5.13
CA HIS A 300 -1.38 7.73 5.23
C HIS A 300 -1.43 6.78 4.02
N ALA A 301 -2.06 7.20 2.90
CA ALA A 301 -2.26 6.34 1.74
C ALA A 301 -0.94 5.80 1.13
N ALA A 302 0.11 6.63 1.03
CA ALA A 302 1.42 6.19 0.53
C ALA A 302 2.04 5.08 1.41
N GLU A 303 2.03 5.25 2.73
CA GLU A 303 2.60 4.27 3.66
C GLU A 303 1.80 2.96 3.68
N ARG A 304 0.46 3.06 3.66
CA ARG A 304 -0.41 1.88 3.56
C ARG A 304 -0.19 1.15 2.23
N THR A 305 0.02 1.88 1.14
CA THR A 305 0.36 1.30 -0.18
C THR A 305 1.67 0.53 -0.12
N LEU A 306 2.72 1.13 0.44
CA LEU A 306 4.01 0.46 0.62
C LEU A 306 3.89 -0.77 1.52
N THR A 307 3.12 -0.68 2.61
CA THR A 307 2.86 -1.81 3.50
C THR A 307 2.17 -2.95 2.76
N THR A 308 1.10 -2.64 2.02
CA THR A 308 0.35 -3.64 1.25
C THR A 308 1.24 -4.32 0.20
N ALA A 309 2.08 -3.54 -0.49
CA ALA A 309 3.06 -4.09 -1.43
C ALA A 309 4.10 -4.97 -0.73
N SER A 310 4.60 -4.56 0.45
CA SER A 310 5.53 -5.34 1.27
C SER A 310 4.93 -6.67 1.71
N ASP A 311 3.73 -6.67 2.28
CA ASP A 311 3.08 -7.88 2.76
C ASP A 311 2.79 -8.86 1.60
N PHE A 312 2.43 -8.31 0.43
CA PHE A 312 2.25 -9.08 -0.79
C PHE A 312 3.56 -9.70 -1.30
N LEU A 313 4.61 -8.91 -1.49
CA LEU A 313 5.89 -9.35 -2.06
C LEU A 313 6.67 -10.28 -1.12
N THR A 314 6.50 -10.14 0.20
CA THR A 314 7.07 -11.08 1.18
C THR A 314 6.35 -12.42 1.18
N THR A 315 5.06 -12.44 0.83
CA THR A 315 4.27 -13.68 0.70
C THR A 315 4.50 -14.36 -0.66
N ALA A 316 4.74 -13.57 -1.70
CA ALA A 316 5.02 -14.02 -3.06
C ALA A 316 6.26 -13.32 -3.67
N PRO A 317 7.48 -13.73 -3.27
CA PRO A 317 8.72 -13.23 -3.86
C PRO A 317 8.74 -13.48 -5.37
N GLY A 318 9.26 -12.57 -6.19
CA GLY A 318 9.17 -12.67 -7.66
C GLY A 318 7.86 -12.17 -8.28
N GLY A 319 6.88 -11.78 -7.44
CA GLY A 319 5.61 -11.19 -7.90
C GLY A 319 5.73 -9.84 -8.61
N LEU A 320 4.61 -9.36 -9.11
CA LEU A 320 4.44 -8.06 -9.77
C LEU A 320 3.53 -7.17 -8.91
N VAL A 321 3.92 -5.91 -8.71
CA VAL A 321 3.07 -4.87 -8.11
C VAL A 321 2.86 -3.75 -9.12
N VAL A 322 1.62 -3.36 -9.38
CA VAL A 322 1.26 -2.26 -10.26
C VAL A 322 0.56 -1.16 -9.47
N LEU A 323 1.14 0.04 -9.47
CA LEU A 323 0.49 1.26 -8.97
C LEU A 323 -0.17 1.97 -10.15
N GLU A 324 -1.49 1.90 -10.20
CA GLU A 324 -2.29 2.38 -11.35
C GLU A 324 -2.23 3.90 -11.53
N ASP A 325 -2.30 4.67 -10.44
CA ASP A 325 -2.32 6.13 -10.52
C ASP A 325 -1.57 6.75 -9.34
N LEU A 326 -0.42 7.37 -9.63
CA LEU A 326 0.34 8.11 -8.62
C LEU A 326 -0.30 9.44 -8.24
N ALA A 327 -1.08 10.08 -9.11
CA ALA A 327 -1.71 11.36 -8.80
C ALA A 327 -2.74 11.22 -7.68
N ASP A 328 -3.50 10.12 -7.69
CA ASP A 328 -4.43 9.79 -6.59
C ASP A 328 -3.69 9.64 -5.25
N LEU A 329 -2.53 8.97 -5.24
CA LEU A 329 -1.72 8.84 -4.03
C LEU A 329 -1.11 10.17 -3.59
N SER A 330 -0.66 11.00 -4.53
CA SER A 330 -0.11 12.33 -4.25
C SER A 330 -1.18 13.25 -3.65
N ALA A 331 -2.38 13.25 -4.21
CA ALA A 331 -3.52 14.03 -3.72
C ALA A 331 -3.92 13.64 -2.28
N LEU A 332 -3.79 12.36 -1.91
CA LEU A 332 -4.18 11.88 -0.58
C LEU A 332 -3.11 12.06 0.49
N SER A 333 -1.83 11.88 0.15
CA SER A 333 -0.73 11.77 1.14
C SER A 333 0.41 12.77 0.94
N GLY A 334 0.34 13.59 -0.12
CA GLY A 334 1.36 14.54 -0.51
C GLY A 334 2.51 13.90 -1.29
N TRP A 335 3.04 14.63 -2.27
CA TRP A 335 4.09 14.15 -3.16
C TRP A 335 5.36 13.66 -2.46
N ARG A 336 5.81 14.36 -1.39
CA ARG A 336 7.01 13.97 -0.63
C ARG A 336 6.89 12.57 -0.05
N SER A 337 5.72 12.21 0.48
CA SER A 337 5.42 10.89 1.02
C SER A 337 5.39 9.82 -0.08
N VAL A 338 4.80 10.15 -1.24
CA VAL A 338 4.76 9.25 -2.41
C VAL A 338 6.16 8.98 -2.94
N ARG A 339 6.98 10.02 -3.12
CA ARG A 339 8.38 9.88 -3.58
C ARG A 339 9.16 8.93 -2.67
N GLU A 340 9.02 9.09 -1.36
CA GLU A 340 9.66 8.19 -0.39
C GLU A 340 9.14 6.75 -0.49
N ALA A 341 7.83 6.57 -0.61
CA ALA A 341 7.22 5.26 -0.81
C ALA A 341 7.75 4.56 -2.07
N LEU A 342 7.95 5.29 -3.15
CA LEU A 342 8.49 4.78 -4.42
C LEU A 342 9.94 4.31 -4.30
N VAL A 343 10.80 5.08 -3.61
CA VAL A 343 12.19 4.67 -3.32
C VAL A 343 12.21 3.38 -2.51
N ARG A 344 11.38 3.31 -1.45
CA ARG A 344 11.28 2.12 -0.60
C ARG A 344 10.71 0.92 -1.35
N LEU A 345 9.72 1.14 -2.23
CA LEU A 345 9.14 0.10 -3.07
C LEU A 345 10.16 -0.50 -4.05
N ARG A 346 11.01 0.34 -4.66
CA ARG A 346 12.13 -0.13 -5.51
C ARG A 346 13.08 -1.04 -4.73
N HIS A 347 13.51 -0.62 -3.54
CA HIS A 347 14.39 -1.43 -2.70
C HIS A 347 13.72 -2.73 -2.25
N LEU A 348 12.42 -2.69 -1.96
CA LEU A 348 11.63 -3.86 -1.62
C LEU A 348 11.58 -4.84 -2.79
N ALA A 349 11.21 -4.37 -3.98
CA ALA A 349 11.13 -5.18 -5.19
C ALA A 349 12.48 -5.80 -5.57
N ARG A 350 13.58 -5.03 -5.49
CA ARG A 350 14.95 -5.56 -5.64
C ARG A 350 15.24 -6.69 -4.64
N GLY A 351 14.89 -6.47 -3.37
CA GLY A 351 15.15 -7.44 -2.30
C GLY A 351 14.31 -8.71 -2.36
N THR A 352 13.17 -8.70 -3.08
CA THR A 352 12.31 -9.86 -3.29
C THR A 352 12.37 -10.43 -4.70
N ALA A 353 13.31 -9.97 -5.53
CA ALA A 353 13.42 -10.28 -6.96
C ALA A 353 12.11 -10.04 -7.74
N SER A 354 11.31 -9.09 -7.28
CA SER A 354 9.99 -8.73 -7.79
C SER A 354 10.09 -7.53 -8.73
N THR A 355 9.01 -7.27 -9.48
CA THR A 355 8.90 -6.09 -10.33
C THR A 355 7.83 -5.15 -9.79
N ALA A 356 8.13 -3.85 -9.74
CA ALA A 356 7.14 -2.81 -9.46
C ALA A 356 6.92 -1.95 -10.71
N ILE A 357 5.69 -1.87 -11.21
CA ILE A 357 5.28 -0.96 -12.28
C ILE A 357 4.57 0.23 -11.66
N VAL A 358 4.96 1.42 -12.07
CA VAL A 358 4.46 2.67 -11.53
C VAL A 358 3.99 3.56 -12.67
N CYS A 359 2.78 4.10 -12.57
CA CYS A 359 2.19 4.95 -13.59
C CYS A 359 2.11 6.41 -13.10
N PRO A 360 2.80 7.37 -13.75
CA PRO A 360 2.77 8.79 -13.41
C PRO A 360 1.56 9.51 -14.04
N SER A 361 0.50 8.78 -14.40
CA SER A 361 -0.71 9.33 -15.00
C SER A 361 -1.20 10.50 -14.15
N ARG A 362 -1.55 11.62 -14.79
CA ARG A 362 -2.13 12.83 -14.14
C ARG A 362 -1.24 13.52 -13.09
N LEU A 363 0.03 13.15 -12.95
CA LEU A 363 0.98 13.94 -12.16
C LEU A 363 1.17 15.32 -12.79
N THR A 364 1.37 16.31 -11.93
CA THR A 364 1.80 17.65 -12.35
C THR A 364 3.20 17.60 -12.97
N GLU A 365 3.56 18.61 -13.76
CA GLU A 365 4.86 18.64 -14.43
C GLU A 365 6.03 18.64 -13.44
N SER A 366 5.89 19.32 -12.30
CA SER A 366 6.91 19.36 -11.25
C SER A 366 7.09 17.98 -10.57
N GLU A 367 6.00 17.27 -10.29
CA GLU A 367 6.04 15.91 -9.76
C GLU A 367 6.68 14.95 -10.77
N ARG A 368 6.31 15.04 -12.04
CA ARG A 368 6.88 14.24 -13.13
C ARG A 368 8.38 14.47 -13.28
N LYS A 369 8.86 15.73 -13.24
CA LYS A 369 10.30 16.04 -13.28
C LYS A 369 11.05 15.37 -12.13
N SER A 370 10.49 15.37 -10.93
CA SER A 370 11.13 14.76 -9.76
C SER A 370 11.17 13.22 -9.77
N LEU A 371 10.43 12.55 -10.66
CA LEU A 371 10.58 11.11 -10.90
C LEU A 371 11.88 10.76 -11.64
N ALA A 372 12.42 11.70 -12.43
CA ALA A 372 13.69 11.48 -13.12
C ALA A 372 14.84 11.23 -12.14
N ASP A 373 14.81 11.88 -10.97
CA ASP A 373 15.79 11.70 -9.88
C ASP A 373 15.81 10.26 -9.33
N LEU A 374 14.73 9.49 -9.50
CA LEU A 374 14.59 8.18 -8.87
C LEU A 374 15.27 7.04 -9.65
N ALA A 375 15.84 7.34 -10.82
CA ALA A 375 16.56 6.40 -11.68
C ALA A 375 15.79 5.09 -11.92
N PHE A 376 14.49 5.20 -12.20
CA PHE A 376 13.68 4.08 -12.69
C PHE A 376 13.97 3.78 -14.15
N ALA A 377 13.75 2.53 -14.56
CA ALA A 377 13.68 2.23 -15.98
C ALA A 377 12.39 2.84 -16.53
N THR A 378 12.51 3.84 -17.41
CA THR A 378 11.34 4.52 -17.98
C THR A 378 10.99 3.93 -19.33
N TRP A 379 9.74 3.49 -19.46
CA TRP A 379 9.12 3.05 -20.70
C TRP A 379 8.09 4.10 -21.10
N THR A 380 8.41 4.89 -22.12
CA THR A 380 7.44 5.82 -22.72
C THR A 380 6.52 5.02 -23.62
N LEU A 381 5.20 5.17 -23.45
CA LEU A 381 4.20 4.39 -24.17
C LEU A 381 3.21 5.34 -24.87
N PRO A 382 2.89 5.12 -26.16
CA PRO A 382 1.96 5.99 -26.89
C PRO A 382 0.54 5.76 -26.39
N ASP A 383 -0.34 6.74 -26.49
CA ASP A 383 -1.76 6.46 -26.25
C ASP A 383 -2.32 5.53 -27.35
N PRO A 384 -2.93 4.37 -27.02
CA PRO A 384 -3.42 3.42 -28.01
C PRO A 384 -4.42 4.02 -29.00
N ALA A 385 -5.24 4.98 -28.57
CA ALA A 385 -6.22 5.60 -29.46
C ALA A 385 -5.55 6.47 -30.52
N THR A 386 -4.57 7.25 -30.09
CA THR A 386 -3.73 8.06 -30.98
C THR A 386 -2.99 7.18 -31.98
N GLU A 387 -2.44 6.06 -31.51
CA GLU A 387 -1.66 5.14 -32.36
C GLU A 387 -2.54 4.38 -33.36
N ILE A 388 -3.71 3.90 -32.95
CA ILE A 388 -4.68 3.25 -33.85
C ILE A 388 -5.12 4.22 -34.96
N VAL A 389 -5.40 5.49 -34.61
CA VAL A 389 -5.77 6.51 -35.59
C VAL A 389 -4.62 6.80 -36.55
N ALA A 390 -3.38 6.88 -36.06
CA ALA A 390 -2.21 7.09 -36.91
C ALA A 390 -1.98 5.91 -37.89
N ILE A 391 -2.12 4.67 -37.42
CA ILE A 391 -2.01 3.46 -38.26
C ILE A 391 -3.09 3.46 -39.35
N LEU A 392 -4.34 3.74 -38.98
CA LEU A 392 -5.44 3.84 -39.94
C LEU A 392 -5.23 5.02 -40.91
N GLY A 393 -4.70 6.15 -40.43
CA GLY A 393 -4.43 7.35 -41.21
C GLY A 393 -3.44 7.11 -42.36
N GLN A 394 -2.47 6.22 -42.18
CA GLN A 394 -1.54 5.83 -43.25
C GLN A 394 -2.24 5.17 -44.45
N SER A 395 -3.36 4.47 -44.21
CA SER A 395 -4.10 3.75 -45.25
C SER A 395 -5.32 4.54 -45.75
N PHE A 396 -6.08 5.13 -44.83
CA PHE A 396 -7.38 5.80 -45.09
C PHE A 396 -7.32 7.33 -45.03
N GLY A 397 -6.16 7.94 -44.77
CA GLY A 397 -5.99 9.40 -44.72
C GLY A 397 -6.67 10.05 -43.51
N SER A 398 -7.02 11.34 -43.65
CA SER A 398 -7.55 12.19 -42.58
C SER A 398 -8.89 11.69 -41.99
N GLY A 399 -9.66 10.88 -42.72
CA GLY A 399 -10.92 10.31 -42.24
C GLY A 399 -10.78 9.19 -41.20
N ALA A 400 -9.56 8.70 -40.94
CA ALA A 400 -9.29 7.66 -39.93
C ALA A 400 -9.81 8.02 -38.53
N GLY A 401 -9.71 9.31 -38.15
CA GLY A 401 -10.25 9.80 -36.87
C GLY A 401 -11.75 9.59 -36.76
N ARG A 402 -12.51 9.97 -37.80
CA ARG A 402 -13.97 9.83 -37.85
C ARG A 402 -14.42 8.37 -37.84
N LEU A 403 -13.66 7.46 -38.45
CA LEU A 403 -13.91 6.01 -38.39
C LEU A 403 -13.79 5.48 -36.96
N VAL A 404 -12.72 5.85 -36.25
CA VAL A 404 -12.51 5.45 -34.86
C VAL A 404 -13.56 6.07 -33.94
N ASP A 405 -13.93 7.33 -34.15
CA ASP A 405 -14.98 7.99 -33.37
C ASP A 405 -16.35 7.33 -33.59
N SER A 406 -16.63 6.86 -34.81
CA SER A 406 -17.85 6.12 -35.14
C SER A 406 -17.88 4.73 -34.51
N PHE A 407 -16.75 4.02 -34.50
CA PHE A 407 -16.60 2.78 -33.74
C PHE A 407 -16.85 3.00 -32.25
N CYS A 408 -16.25 4.05 -31.67
CA CYS A 408 -16.39 4.40 -30.26
C CYS A 408 -17.86 4.70 -29.91
N ARG A 409 -18.55 5.51 -30.72
CA ARG A 409 -19.99 5.79 -30.55
C ARG A 409 -20.83 4.51 -30.63
N GLY A 410 -20.57 3.65 -31.61
CA GLY A 410 -21.30 2.39 -31.79
C GLY A 410 -21.12 1.38 -30.65
N HIS A 411 -20.00 1.47 -29.91
CA HIS A 411 -19.69 0.57 -28.78
C HIS A 411 -19.88 1.25 -27.41
N GLY A 412 -20.38 2.50 -27.37
CA GLY A 412 -20.57 3.26 -26.13
C GLY A 412 -19.26 3.59 -25.41
N LEU A 413 -18.14 3.64 -26.12
CA LEU A 413 -16.80 3.89 -25.57
C LEU A 413 -16.42 5.36 -25.76
N ARG A 414 -15.69 5.92 -24.79
CA ARG A 414 -14.95 7.17 -25.03
C ARG A 414 -13.65 6.85 -25.77
N ARG A 415 -13.18 7.76 -26.62
CA ARG A 415 -11.89 7.60 -27.32
C ARG A 415 -10.73 7.32 -26.36
N ASP A 416 -10.73 7.98 -25.21
CA ASP A 416 -9.75 7.79 -24.15
C ASP A 416 -9.80 6.40 -23.47
N GLU A 417 -10.89 5.64 -23.63
CA GLU A 417 -11.05 4.29 -23.09
C GLU A 417 -10.59 3.21 -24.07
N LEU A 418 -10.26 3.59 -25.31
CA LEU A 418 -9.76 2.67 -26.31
C LEU A 418 -8.40 2.10 -25.89
N THR A 419 -8.32 0.78 -25.88
CA THR A 419 -7.10 -0.01 -25.61
C THR A 419 -6.78 -0.91 -26.79
N THR A 420 -5.59 -1.51 -26.80
CA THR A 420 -5.18 -2.50 -27.81
C THR A 420 -6.11 -3.71 -27.88
N ASP A 421 -6.82 -4.05 -26.79
CA ASP A 421 -7.71 -5.21 -26.73
C ASP A 421 -8.98 -5.01 -27.56
N HIS A 422 -9.29 -3.76 -27.93
CA HIS A 422 -10.42 -3.42 -28.79
C HIS A 422 -10.10 -3.57 -30.28
N VAL A 423 -8.84 -3.80 -30.66
CA VAL A 423 -8.42 -3.92 -32.07
C VAL A 423 -9.18 -5.02 -32.83
N PRO A 424 -9.37 -6.25 -32.29
CA PRO A 424 -10.17 -7.27 -32.98
C PRO A 424 -11.61 -6.82 -33.27
N ALA A 425 -12.26 -6.13 -32.32
CA ALA A 425 -13.62 -5.61 -32.50
C ALA A 425 -13.67 -4.48 -33.53
N LEU A 426 -12.65 -3.60 -33.53
CA LEU A 426 -12.49 -2.55 -34.54
C LEU A 426 -12.31 -3.14 -35.94
N LEU A 427 -11.52 -4.19 -36.11
CA LEU A 427 -11.33 -4.86 -37.39
C LEU A 427 -12.61 -5.55 -37.87
N ALA A 428 -13.39 -6.16 -36.96
CA ALA A 428 -14.70 -6.73 -37.30
C ALA A 428 -15.70 -5.64 -37.74
N PHE A 429 -15.71 -4.49 -37.06
CA PHE A 429 -16.51 -3.33 -37.43
C PHE A 429 -16.15 -2.81 -38.83
N LEU A 430 -14.86 -2.63 -39.11
CA LEU A 430 -14.37 -2.17 -40.42
C LEU A 430 -14.66 -3.20 -41.53
N SER A 431 -14.47 -4.50 -41.25
CA SER A 431 -14.78 -5.57 -42.21
C SER A 431 -16.27 -5.61 -42.58
N ARG A 432 -17.18 -5.41 -41.62
CA ARG A 432 -18.62 -5.31 -41.89
C ARG A 432 -18.94 -4.09 -42.74
N ALA A 433 -18.42 -2.92 -42.37
CA ALA A 433 -18.63 -1.69 -43.14
C ALA A 433 -18.15 -1.81 -44.59
N LEU A 434 -17.01 -2.48 -44.82
CA LEU A 434 -16.51 -2.75 -46.17
C LEU A 434 -17.35 -3.77 -46.93
N GLY A 435 -17.86 -4.80 -46.26
CA GLY A 435 -18.79 -5.77 -46.85
C GLY A 435 -20.05 -5.08 -47.39
N ASP A 436 -20.64 -4.21 -46.58
CA ASP A 436 -21.83 -3.43 -46.96
C ASP A 436 -21.54 -2.47 -48.13
N LEU A 437 -20.35 -1.86 -48.16
CA LEU A 437 -19.91 -0.99 -49.24
C LEU A 437 -19.68 -1.74 -50.57
N THR A 438 -19.18 -2.97 -50.53
CA THR A 438 -18.88 -3.73 -51.76
C THR A 438 -20.10 -4.07 -52.61
N GLY A 439 -21.32 -3.90 -52.08
CA GLY A 439 -22.55 -3.99 -52.88
C GLY A 439 -22.94 -2.69 -53.61
N VAL A 440 -22.21 -1.59 -53.37
CA VAL A 440 -22.55 -0.23 -53.85
C VAL A 440 -21.46 0.35 -54.76
N VAL A 441 -20.18 0.00 -54.55
CA VAL A 441 -19.04 0.51 -55.34
C VAL A 441 -18.63 -0.44 -56.47
N SER A 442 -17.97 0.09 -57.50
CA SER A 442 -17.38 -0.71 -58.58
C SER A 442 -16.36 -1.73 -58.08
N ASP A 443 -16.24 -2.87 -58.77
CA ASP A 443 -15.36 -3.99 -58.36
C ASP A 443 -13.90 -3.58 -58.16
N ALA A 444 -13.40 -2.62 -58.96
CA ALA A 444 -12.04 -2.10 -58.84
C ALA A 444 -11.84 -1.27 -57.57
N ALA A 445 -12.80 -0.40 -57.22
CA ALA A 445 -12.77 0.39 -56.00
C ALA A 445 -12.94 -0.50 -54.75
N ALA A 446 -13.85 -1.47 -54.81
CA ALA A 446 -14.05 -2.48 -53.79
C ALA A 446 -12.77 -3.31 -53.54
N HIS A 447 -12.05 -3.68 -54.61
CA HIS A 447 -10.76 -4.36 -54.49
C HIS A 447 -9.69 -3.48 -53.83
N GLY A 448 -9.56 -2.22 -54.25
CA GLY A 448 -8.61 -1.26 -53.66
C GLY A 448 -8.82 -1.04 -52.16
N LEU A 449 -10.08 -0.91 -51.73
CA LEU A 449 -10.44 -0.76 -50.32
C LEU A 449 -10.13 -2.02 -49.50
N ARG A 450 -10.39 -3.22 -50.05
CA ARG A 450 -10.01 -4.48 -49.40
C ARG A 450 -8.50 -4.60 -49.19
N VAL A 451 -7.71 -4.21 -50.19
CA VAL A 451 -6.24 -4.21 -50.10
C VAL A 451 -5.74 -3.24 -49.01
N GLN A 452 -6.31 -2.02 -48.96
CA GLN A 452 -5.97 -1.04 -47.91
C GLN A 452 -6.37 -1.54 -46.52
N PHE A 453 -7.54 -2.17 -46.39
CA PHE A 453 -8.00 -2.76 -45.13
C PHE A 453 -7.10 -3.90 -44.66
N GLU A 454 -6.70 -4.83 -45.53
CA GLU A 454 -5.79 -5.92 -45.13
C GLU A 454 -4.42 -5.40 -44.70
N ALA A 455 -3.89 -4.38 -45.39
CA ALA A 455 -2.65 -3.73 -45.00
C ALA A 455 -2.77 -3.07 -43.61
N ALA A 456 -3.79 -2.24 -43.40
CA ALA A 456 -4.05 -1.59 -42.11
C ALA A 456 -4.33 -2.63 -41.00
N GLY A 457 -5.11 -3.66 -41.31
CA GLY A 457 -5.47 -4.74 -40.40
C GLY A 457 -4.29 -5.60 -39.98
N SER A 458 -3.33 -5.85 -40.89
CA SER A 458 -2.06 -6.50 -40.55
C SER A 458 -1.26 -5.67 -39.53
N VAL A 459 -1.11 -4.36 -39.78
CA VAL A 459 -0.37 -3.45 -38.89
C VAL A 459 -1.07 -3.31 -37.53
N LEU A 460 -2.40 -3.16 -37.52
CA LEU A 460 -3.19 -3.09 -36.28
C LEU A 460 -3.08 -4.37 -35.46
N ARG A 461 -3.16 -5.56 -36.11
CA ARG A 461 -2.95 -6.85 -35.43
C ARG A 461 -1.55 -6.93 -34.83
N SER A 462 -0.52 -6.55 -35.59
CA SER A 462 0.86 -6.51 -35.10
C SER A 462 1.03 -5.54 -33.93
N PHE A 463 0.41 -4.36 -33.97
CA PHE A 463 0.45 -3.40 -32.87
C PHE A 463 -0.25 -3.95 -31.62
N ALA A 464 -1.42 -4.58 -31.79
CA ALA A 464 -2.17 -5.19 -30.69
C ALA A 464 -1.40 -6.36 -30.05
N SER A 465 -0.64 -7.14 -30.82
CA SER A 465 0.14 -8.26 -30.30
C SER A 465 1.47 -7.88 -29.65
N GLN A 466 1.97 -6.65 -29.86
CA GLN A 466 3.21 -6.18 -29.25
C GLN A 466 3.09 -6.09 -27.72
N ARG A 467 4.17 -6.47 -27.04
CA ARG A 467 4.30 -6.31 -25.58
C ARG A 467 4.65 -4.87 -25.22
N ALA A 468 4.38 -4.45 -23.99
CA ALA A 468 4.70 -3.10 -23.52
C ALA A 468 6.19 -2.71 -23.73
N GLU A 469 7.13 -3.65 -23.52
CA GLU A 469 8.56 -3.43 -23.79
C GLU A 469 8.85 -3.18 -25.28
N GLU A 470 8.18 -3.90 -26.17
CA GLU A 470 8.32 -3.77 -27.62
C GLU A 470 7.70 -2.45 -28.10
N VAL A 471 6.51 -2.11 -27.59
CA VAL A 471 5.85 -0.83 -27.85
C VAL A 471 6.72 0.34 -27.40
N ALA A 472 7.33 0.25 -26.22
CA ALA A 472 8.21 1.31 -25.70
C ALA A 472 9.47 1.52 -26.53
N ARG A 473 10.01 0.45 -27.14
CA ARG A 473 11.16 0.51 -28.06
C ARG A 473 10.78 0.83 -29.51
N GLY A 474 9.50 0.64 -29.85
CA GLY A 474 8.98 0.79 -31.20
C GLY A 474 9.03 2.23 -31.70
N LYS A 475 9.08 2.39 -33.03
CA LYS A 475 8.87 3.69 -33.67
C LYS A 475 7.37 3.86 -33.89
N TRP A 476 6.79 4.88 -33.27
CA TRP A 476 5.35 5.14 -33.34
C TRP A 476 5.01 5.97 -34.58
N PRO A 477 4.16 5.47 -35.49
CA PRO A 477 3.43 6.28 -36.47
C PRO A 477 2.99 7.65 -35.95
N SER A 478 2.42 7.74 -34.74
CA SER A 478 1.96 9.01 -34.16
C SER A 478 3.06 10.06 -33.98
N ARG A 479 4.32 9.65 -33.72
CA ARG A 479 5.46 10.59 -33.63
C ARG A 479 5.86 11.16 -34.99
N LYS A 480 5.67 10.41 -36.08
CA LYS A 480 6.00 10.86 -37.44
C LYS A 480 4.98 11.87 -37.94
N ALA A 481 3.69 11.64 -37.68
CA ALA A 481 2.62 12.56 -38.05
C ALA A 481 2.79 13.97 -37.44
N ILE A 482 3.25 14.05 -36.17
CA ILE A 482 3.54 15.33 -35.50
C ILE A 482 4.75 16.05 -36.12
N GLN A 483 5.72 15.30 -36.65
CA GLN A 483 6.88 15.86 -37.38
C GLN A 483 6.50 16.36 -38.77
N GLU A 484 5.61 15.67 -39.48
CA GLU A 484 5.11 16.12 -40.79
C GLU A 484 4.15 17.33 -40.66
N GLU A 485 3.44 17.48 -39.54
CA GLU A 485 2.61 18.67 -39.27
C GLU A 485 3.45 19.95 -39.06
N THR A 486 4.75 19.81 -38.77
CA THR A 486 5.71 20.94 -38.72
C THR A 486 6.38 21.24 -40.08
N ASP A 487 6.29 20.31 -41.04
CA ASP A 487 6.70 20.47 -42.44
C ASP A 487 5.43 20.53 -43.33
N LEU A 488 4.68 21.64 -43.24
CA LEU A 488 3.50 21.88 -44.08
C LEU A 488 3.88 22.09 -45.55
N LEU A 489 4.11 20.97 -46.25
CA LEU A 489 3.97 20.81 -47.69
C LEU A 489 2.96 19.69 -47.91
N VAL A 490 1.67 20.03 -47.81
CA VAL A 490 0.58 19.13 -48.20
C VAL A 490 0.82 18.74 -49.66
N THR A 491 1.17 17.48 -49.90
CA THR A 491 1.32 17.00 -51.27
C THR A 491 -0.06 16.97 -51.93
N ALA A 492 -0.16 17.32 -53.21
CA ALA A 492 -1.43 17.34 -53.93
C ALA A 492 -2.22 16.02 -53.77
N LYS A 493 -1.51 14.89 -53.65
CA LYS A 493 -2.09 13.56 -53.43
C LYS A 493 -2.80 13.41 -52.07
N GLU A 494 -2.28 14.04 -51.01
CA GLU A 494 -2.91 14.05 -49.68
C GLU A 494 -4.06 15.04 -49.62
N TYR A 495 -3.96 16.16 -50.33
CA TYR A 495 -5.05 17.11 -50.52
C TYR A 495 -6.25 16.45 -51.23
N TRP A 496 -6.02 15.69 -52.30
CA TRP A 496 -7.08 14.98 -53.02
C TRP A 496 -7.73 13.86 -52.18
N LYS A 497 -6.95 13.06 -51.44
CA LYS A 497 -7.50 12.04 -50.51
C LYS A 497 -8.27 12.65 -49.33
N GLY A 498 -7.84 13.81 -48.82
CA GLY A 498 -8.50 14.52 -47.74
C GLY A 498 -9.82 15.15 -48.19
N ARG A 499 -9.83 15.75 -49.39
CA ARG A 499 -11.00 16.44 -49.96
C ARG A 499 -12.12 15.47 -50.37
N GLU A 500 -11.79 14.33 -50.96
CA GLU A 500 -12.79 13.27 -51.27
C GLU A 500 -13.48 12.76 -50.00
N MET A 501 -12.71 12.56 -48.92
CA MET A 501 -13.25 12.15 -47.61
C MET A 501 -14.03 13.27 -46.92
N GLU A 502 -13.57 14.53 -46.97
CA GLU A 502 -14.27 15.68 -46.41
C GLU A 502 -15.60 15.97 -47.11
N GLU A 503 -15.67 15.83 -48.44
CA GLU A 503 -16.90 15.96 -49.21
C GLU A 503 -17.86 14.79 -48.91
N LEU A 504 -17.35 13.57 -48.76
CA LEU A 504 -18.10 12.38 -48.28
C LEU A 504 -18.73 12.59 -46.90
N PHE A 505 -17.98 13.15 -45.96
CA PHE A 505 -18.48 13.37 -44.61
C PHE A 505 -19.30 14.67 -44.46
N ALA A 506 -19.04 15.72 -45.22
CA ALA A 506 -19.86 16.93 -45.25
C ALA A 506 -21.25 16.64 -45.86
N ALA A 507 -21.32 15.78 -46.87
CA ALA A 507 -22.59 15.25 -47.38
C ALA A 507 -23.30 14.34 -46.36
N ALA A 508 -22.55 13.54 -45.59
CA ALA A 508 -23.12 12.74 -44.51
C ALA A 508 -23.62 13.58 -43.32
N ASP A 509 -22.95 14.68 -42.99
CA ASP A 509 -23.28 15.57 -41.87
C ASP A 509 -24.43 16.55 -42.23
N ALA A 510 -24.53 17.02 -43.47
CA ALA A 510 -25.65 17.85 -43.95
C ALA A 510 -26.99 17.09 -44.01
N VAL A 511 -26.95 15.75 -44.05
CA VAL A 511 -28.11 14.85 -44.12
C VAL A 511 -28.46 14.24 -42.74
N LEU A 512 -27.72 14.58 -41.68
CA LEU A 512 -27.96 14.06 -40.32
C LEU A 512 -29.34 14.43 -39.75
N GLU A 513 -30.02 15.46 -40.25
CA GLU A 513 -31.29 15.93 -39.67
C GLU A 513 -32.54 15.14 -40.07
N ARG A 514 -32.56 14.35 -41.15
CA ARG A 514 -33.75 13.57 -41.55
C ARG A 514 -33.35 12.25 -42.25
N GLU A 515 -33.95 11.13 -41.85
CA GLU A 515 -33.96 9.80 -42.51
C GLU A 515 -32.79 8.79 -42.33
N PRO A 516 -33.03 7.45 -42.41
CA PRO A 516 -32.14 6.40 -41.90
C PRO A 516 -30.94 6.03 -42.80
N LEU A 517 -29.88 5.49 -42.17
CA LEU A 517 -28.52 5.20 -42.68
C LEU A 517 -28.38 4.55 -44.08
N TYR A 518 -29.41 3.85 -44.58
CA TYR A 518 -29.40 3.13 -45.85
C TYR A 518 -29.52 4.04 -47.08
N GLU A 519 -30.35 5.07 -47.04
CA GLU A 519 -30.44 6.05 -48.14
C GLU A 519 -29.24 7.01 -48.16
N ARG A 520 -28.59 7.19 -46.99
CA ARG A 520 -27.41 8.05 -46.81
C ARG A 520 -26.16 7.55 -47.53
N ALA A 521 -25.92 6.23 -47.52
CA ALA A 521 -24.81 5.64 -48.26
C ALA A 521 -25.06 5.65 -49.78
N ARG A 522 -26.33 5.56 -50.20
CA ARG A 522 -26.72 5.50 -51.62
C ARG A 522 -26.48 6.83 -52.36
N VAL A 523 -26.84 7.96 -51.75
CA VAL A 523 -26.74 9.28 -52.39
C VAL A 523 -25.28 9.72 -52.56
N VAL A 524 -24.45 9.50 -51.54
CA VAL A 524 -23.04 9.94 -51.59
C VAL A 524 -22.20 9.12 -52.58
N PHE A 525 -22.50 7.82 -52.75
CA PHE A 525 -21.75 6.97 -53.68
C PHE A 525 -22.20 7.06 -55.14
N VAL A 526 -23.49 7.30 -55.41
CA VAL A 526 -24.02 7.30 -56.78
C VAL A 526 -23.93 8.68 -57.45
N GLU A 527 -24.05 9.78 -56.70
CA GLU A 527 -24.15 11.12 -57.32
C GLU A 527 -22.83 11.93 -57.33
N GLN A 528 -21.86 11.61 -56.47
CA GLN A 528 -20.64 12.41 -56.31
C GLN A 528 -19.35 11.70 -56.77
N LEU A 529 -19.31 10.36 -56.74
CA LEU A 529 -18.10 9.59 -57.06
C LEU A 529 -18.10 8.93 -58.43
N GLY A 530 -19.26 8.86 -59.10
CA GLY A 530 -19.42 8.19 -60.40
C GLY A 530 -19.59 6.68 -60.27
#